data_AF-A0A954TYX8-F1
#
_entry.id   AF-A0A954TYX8-F1
#
_cell.length_a   1.000
_cell.length_b   1.000
_cell.length_c   1.000
_cell.angle_alpha   90.00
_cell.angle_beta   90.00
_cell.angle_gamma   90.00
#
_symmetry.space_group_name_H-M   'P 1'
#
loop_
_entity.id
_entity.type
_entity.pdbx_description
1 polymer ?
#
loop_
_entity_poly.entity_id
_entity_poly.type
_entity_poly.pdbx_seq_one_letter_code
_entity_poly.pdbx_strand_id
1 'polypeptide(L)'
;MSTAEPLSYEFTGVETINVGIFLPNWVGDAVMATPTLRALRQHYGRAARITGIMRPHISEVLAGTHWLDDTLLWNRRAADASHRSRAVLRSMRQTR
;
A
#
# COMPACT_ATOMS: atom_id res chain seq x y z
N MET A 1 -17.37 -33.79 -36.56
CA MET A 1 -17.72 -32.45 -36.07
C MET A 1 -17.59 -32.48 -34.55
N SER A 2 -16.42 -32.14 -34.04
CA SER A 2 -16.05 -32.28 -32.62
C SER A 2 -16.30 -30.95 -31.90
N THR A 3 -17.21 -30.94 -30.94
CA THR A 3 -17.50 -29.80 -30.06
C THR A 3 -16.43 -29.75 -28.99
N ALA A 4 -15.55 -28.73 -29.04
CA ALA A 4 -14.64 -28.44 -27.95
C ALA A 4 -15.42 -27.90 -26.75
N GLU A 5 -15.34 -28.57 -25.61
CA GLU A 5 -15.84 -28.02 -24.35
C GLU A 5 -15.03 -26.77 -23.95
N PRO A 6 -15.66 -25.71 -23.43
CA PRO A 6 -14.93 -24.56 -22.94
C PRO A 6 -14.16 -24.96 -21.67
N LEU A 7 -12.84 -24.80 -21.70
CA LEU A 7 -11.98 -24.96 -20.53
C LEU A 7 -12.43 -23.95 -19.46
N SER A 8 -13.07 -24.44 -18.40
CA SER A 8 -13.35 -23.67 -17.20
C SER A 8 -12.03 -23.35 -16.52
N TYR A 9 -11.56 -22.12 -16.66
CA TYR A 9 -10.44 -21.61 -15.88
C TYR A 9 -10.97 -21.26 -14.48
N GLU A 10 -10.87 -22.20 -13.55
CA GLU A 10 -10.99 -21.90 -12.12
C GLU A 10 -9.83 -20.98 -11.73
N PHE A 11 -10.11 -19.68 -11.61
CA PHE A 11 -9.17 -18.69 -11.09
C PHE A 11 -9.10 -18.81 -9.57
N THR A 12 -8.51 -19.91 -9.09
CA THR A 12 -8.31 -20.16 -7.67
C THR A 12 -7.06 -19.42 -7.21
N GLY A 13 -7.25 -18.16 -6.81
CA GLY A 13 -6.22 -17.31 -6.20
C GLY A 13 -6.20 -15.92 -6.81
N VAL A 14 -6.89 -14.96 -6.21
CA VAL A 14 -6.66 -13.55 -6.55
C VAL A 14 -5.28 -13.19 -6.02
N GLU A 15 -4.25 -13.27 -6.85
CA GLU A 15 -2.95 -12.67 -6.54
C GLU A 15 -3.20 -11.17 -6.31
N THR A 16 -3.28 -10.79 -5.03
CA THR A 16 -3.56 -9.42 -4.66
C THR A 16 -2.34 -8.58 -5.00
N ILE A 17 -2.53 -7.53 -5.79
CA ILE A 17 -1.44 -6.63 -6.17
C ILE A 17 -1.00 -5.87 -4.91
N ASN A 18 0.26 -6.00 -4.51
CA ASN A 18 0.82 -5.31 -3.36
C ASN A 18 1.56 -4.05 -3.81
N VAL A 19 1.07 -2.86 -3.44
CA VAL A 19 1.64 -1.57 -3.82
C VAL A 19 2.18 -0.86 -2.58
N GLY A 20 3.50 -0.62 -2.54
CA GLY A 20 4.13 0.20 -1.51
C GLY A 20 4.43 1.61 -2.01
N ILE A 21 4.01 2.64 -1.28
CA ILE A 21 4.22 4.05 -1.64
C ILE A 21 5.05 4.72 -0.54
N PHE A 22 6.23 5.22 -0.88
CA PHE A 22 7.00 6.07 0.03
C PHE A 22 6.51 7.51 -0.08
N LEU A 23 6.04 8.08 1.03
CA LEU A 23 5.49 9.43 1.04
C LEU A 23 6.59 10.48 1.29
N PRO A 24 6.36 11.72 0.81
CA PRO A 24 7.21 12.85 1.14
C PRO A 24 7.30 13.10 2.66
N ASN A 25 8.40 13.68 3.09
CA ASN A 25 8.64 13.98 4.51
C ASN A 25 8.09 15.33 4.97
N TRP A 26 7.76 16.22 4.04
CA TRP A 26 7.23 17.55 4.29
C TRP A 26 5.71 17.56 4.14
N VAL A 27 5.03 18.35 4.99
CA VAL A 27 3.56 18.41 5.00
C VAL A 27 3.01 18.93 3.67
N GLY A 28 3.58 20.01 3.13
CA GLY A 28 3.15 20.57 1.84
C GLY A 28 3.23 19.55 0.70
N ASP A 29 4.33 18.82 0.63
CA ASP A 29 4.54 17.77 -0.39
C ASP A 29 3.57 16.60 -0.20
N ALA A 30 3.30 16.18 1.05
CA ALA A 30 2.33 15.13 1.34
C ALA A 30 0.91 15.55 0.94
N VAL A 31 0.53 16.80 1.19
CA VAL A 31 -0.74 17.38 0.72
C VAL A 31 -0.79 17.36 -0.82
N MET A 32 0.29 17.76 -1.49
CA MET A 32 0.38 17.73 -2.96
C MET A 32 0.36 16.30 -3.53
N ALA A 33 0.73 15.29 -2.75
CA ALA A 33 0.64 13.89 -3.15
C ALA A 33 -0.78 13.30 -3.07
N THR A 34 -1.72 13.95 -2.36
CA THR A 34 -3.08 13.43 -2.16
C THR A 34 -3.87 13.14 -3.44
N PRO A 35 -3.79 13.94 -4.53
CA PRO A 35 -4.48 13.61 -5.78
C PRO A 35 -3.95 12.33 -6.40
N THR A 36 -2.64 12.07 -6.31
CA THR A 36 -2.00 10.83 -6.78
C THR A 36 -2.49 9.62 -5.97
N LEU A 37 -2.52 9.73 -4.64
CA LEU A 37 -3.03 8.64 -3.78
C LEU A 37 -4.48 8.28 -4.12
N ARG A 38 -5.33 9.30 -4.31
CA ARG A 38 -6.72 9.11 -4.72
C ARG A 38 -6.83 8.43 -6.08
N ALA A 39 -6.03 8.88 -7.05
CA ALA A 39 -6.01 8.29 -8.39
C ALA A 39 -5.56 6.82 -8.37
N LEU A 40 -4.55 6.46 -7.58
CA LEU A 40 -4.10 5.08 -7.41
C LEU A 40 -5.19 4.20 -6.78
N ARG A 41 -5.86 4.68 -5.73
CA ARG A 41 -6.98 3.95 -5.10
C ARG A 41 -8.11 3.71 -6.10
N GLN A 42 -8.44 4.72 -6.92
CA GLN A 42 -9.47 4.62 -7.95
C GLN A 42 -9.07 3.67 -9.08
N HIS A 43 -7.82 3.72 -9.53
CA HIS A 43 -7.33 2.90 -10.63
C HIS A 43 -7.28 1.42 -10.28
N TYR A 44 -6.66 1.08 -9.14
CA TYR A 44 -6.52 -0.32 -8.75
C TYR A 44 -7.81 -0.90 -8.16
N GLY A 45 -8.66 -0.08 -7.55
CA GLY A 45 -9.82 -0.57 -6.81
C GLY A 45 -9.42 -1.66 -5.82
N ARG A 46 -10.35 -2.50 -5.34
CA ARG A 46 -10.05 -3.52 -4.33
C ARG A 46 -9.06 -4.62 -4.75
N ALA A 47 -8.61 -4.64 -6.00
CA ALA A 47 -7.64 -5.62 -6.50
C ALA A 47 -6.21 -5.41 -5.96
N ALA A 48 -5.92 -4.22 -5.40
CA ALA A 48 -4.63 -3.95 -4.76
C ALA A 48 -4.76 -3.59 -3.28
N ARG A 49 -3.78 -4.07 -2.50
CA ARG A 49 -3.46 -3.58 -1.15
C ARG A 49 -2.40 -2.47 -1.28
N ILE A 50 -2.77 -1.25 -0.94
CA ILE A 50 -1.91 -0.06 -1.03
C ILE A 50 -1.40 0.31 0.36
N THR A 51 -0.10 0.19 0.58
CA THR A 51 0.57 0.50 1.85
C THR A 51 1.39 1.78 1.75
N GLY A 52 1.07 2.79 2.57
CA GLY A 52 1.85 4.01 2.66
C GLY A 52 3.01 3.87 3.64
N ILE A 53 4.20 4.35 3.26
CA ILE A 53 5.41 4.29 4.08
C ILE A 53 5.85 5.72 4.35
N MET A 54 5.77 6.15 5.61
CA MET A 54 5.85 7.58 5.93
C MET A 54 6.31 7.83 7.37
N ARG A 55 6.61 9.10 7.68
CA ARG A 55 6.89 9.52 9.07
C ARG A 55 5.57 9.70 9.84
N PRO A 56 5.57 9.53 11.18
CA PRO A 56 4.35 9.64 11.99
C PRO A 56 3.54 10.93 11.74
N HIS A 57 4.20 12.09 11.69
CA HIS A 57 3.52 13.37 11.46
C HIS A 57 2.89 13.49 10.06
N ILE A 58 3.31 12.68 9.09
CA ILE A 58 2.69 12.63 7.76
C ILE A 58 1.44 11.75 7.78
N SER A 59 1.40 10.71 8.62
CA SER A 59 0.20 9.89 8.76
C SER A 59 -0.98 10.68 9.31
N GLU A 60 -0.72 11.64 10.19
CA GLU A 60 -1.73 12.57 10.72
C GLU A 60 -2.36 13.43 9.62
N VAL A 61 -1.56 13.87 8.62
CA VAL A 61 -2.05 14.65 7.46
C VAL A 61 -3.04 13.84 6.61
N LEU A 62 -2.85 12.53 6.55
CA LEU A 62 -3.68 11.61 5.76
C LEU A 62 -4.79 10.94 6.58
N ALA A 63 -4.93 11.29 7.86
CA ALA A 63 -5.94 10.72 8.75
C ALA A 63 -7.35 10.97 8.20
N GLY A 64 -8.22 9.95 8.26
CA GLY A 64 -9.58 10.00 7.74
C GLY A 64 -9.72 9.76 6.23
N THR A 65 -8.61 9.60 5.50
CA THR A 65 -8.65 9.15 4.09
C THR A 65 -8.75 7.62 4.00
N HIS A 66 -9.24 7.10 2.87
CA HIS A 66 -9.39 5.67 2.59
C HIS A 66 -8.54 5.21 1.39
N TRP A 67 -7.52 5.98 1.04
CA TRP A 67 -6.69 5.71 -0.14
C TRP A 67 -5.60 4.67 0.12
N LEU A 68 -5.25 4.47 1.38
CA LEU A 68 -4.26 3.50 1.84
C LEU A 68 -4.98 2.45 2.67
N ASP A 69 -4.66 1.18 2.42
CA ASP A 69 -5.17 0.04 3.20
C ASP A 69 -4.37 -0.18 4.48
N ASP A 70 -3.10 0.26 4.48
CA ASP A 70 -2.18 0.12 5.61
C ASP A 70 -1.14 1.25 5.61
N THR A 71 -0.53 1.49 6.77
CA THR A 71 0.52 2.50 6.93
C THR A 71 1.70 1.94 7.73
N LEU A 72 2.87 1.94 7.12
CA LEU A 72 4.14 1.59 7.76
C LEU A 72 4.86 2.87 8.18
N LEU A 73 4.89 3.11 9.49
CA LEU A 73 5.60 4.25 10.05
C LEU A 73 7.11 3.98 10.09
N TRP A 74 7.87 4.86 9.46
CA TRP A 74 9.32 4.82 9.44
C TRP A 74 9.90 6.09 10.07
N ASN A 75 10.83 5.90 11.00
CA ASN A 75 11.55 7.01 11.62
C ASN A 75 13.02 6.66 11.80
N ARG A 76 13.87 7.29 10.98
CA ARG A 76 15.35 7.15 11.02
C ARG A 76 15.97 7.50 12.39
N ARG A 77 15.29 8.27 13.24
CA ARG A 77 15.77 8.74 14.56
C ARG A 77 14.86 8.32 15.74
N ALA A 78 13.91 7.39 15.54
CA ALA A 78 13.09 6.94 16.67
C ALA A 78 13.95 6.14 17.67
N ALA A 79 13.81 6.48 18.96
CA ALA A 79 14.32 5.67 20.07
C ALA A 79 13.66 4.27 20.09
N ASP A 80 12.45 4.15 19.54
CA ASP A 80 11.70 2.91 19.43
C ASP A 80 12.17 2.05 18.23
N ALA A 81 12.52 0.80 18.52
CA ALA A 81 13.08 -0.17 17.57
C ALA A 81 12.06 -0.68 16.54
N SER A 82 10.76 -0.49 16.80
CA SER A 82 9.64 -0.88 15.91
C SER A 82 9.65 -0.16 14.56
N HIS A 83 10.23 1.04 14.49
CA HIS A 83 10.30 1.88 13.27
C HIS A 83 11.58 1.68 12.44
N ARG A 84 12.43 0.69 12.76
CA ARG A 84 13.67 0.40 12.03
C ARG A 84 13.39 -0.36 10.73
N SER A 85 14.21 -0.10 9.71
CA SER A 85 14.05 -0.63 8.34
C SER A 85 13.87 -2.16 8.27
N ARG A 86 14.44 -2.92 9.20
CA ARG A 86 14.30 -4.40 9.24
C ARG A 86 12.91 -4.88 9.68
N ALA A 87 12.17 -4.12 10.49
CA ALA A 87 10.82 -4.48 10.92
C ALA A 87 9.81 -4.22 9.80
N VAL A 88 9.92 -3.05 9.15
CA VAL A 88 9.15 -2.67 7.95
C VAL A 88 9.34 -3.71 6.84
N LEU A 89 10.59 -4.08 6.54
CA LEU A 89 10.89 -5.12 5.54
C LEU A 89 10.37 -6.51 5.92
N ARG A 90 10.27 -6.84 7.21
CA ARG A 90 9.71 -8.11 7.68
C ARG A 90 8.19 -8.15 7.47
N SER A 91 7.50 -7.06 7.80
CA SER A 91 6.04 -6.92 7.60
C SER A 91 5.68 -7.07 6.12
N MET A 92 6.43 -6.42 5.23
CA MET A 92 6.22 -6.53 3.78
C MET A 92 6.47 -7.94 3.23
N ARG A 93 7.35 -8.73 3.87
CA ARG A 93 7.62 -10.12 3.48
C ARG A 93 6.59 -11.12 4.00
N GLN A 94 5.88 -10.79 5.07
CA GLN A 94 4.83 -11.63 5.65
C GLN A 94 3.44 -11.41 5.03
N THR A 95 3.31 -10.38 4.18
CA THR A 95 2.05 -10.04 3.47
C THR A 95 2.06 -10.55 2.01
N ARG A 96 3.02 -11.42 1.65
CA ARG A 96 3.01 -12.19 0.40
C ARG A 96 2.17 -13.44 0.56
#